data_AF-B4I763-F1
#
_entry.id   AF-B4I763-F1
#
_cell.length_a   1.000
_cell.length_b   1.000
_cell.length_c   1.000
_cell.angle_alpha   90.00
_cell.angle_beta   90.00
_cell.angle_gamma   90.00
#
_symmetry.space_group_name_H-M   'P 1'
#
loop_
_entity.id
_entity.type
_entity.pdbx_description
1 polymer ?
#
loop_
_entity_poly.entity_id
_entity_poly.type
_entity_poly.pdbx_seq_one_letter_code
_entity_poly.pdbx_strand_id
1 'polypeptide(L)'
;MPCLGGVRESSNEDIRHREPVMLNIYDLSTSNDYTFPLGVGVFHSGVQMYGREYAFLAINLSIHPRNGQEELGEHFRFRKSILLGYTNFTCAEVKRVI
;
A
#
# COMPACT_ATOMS: atom_id res chain seq x y z
N MET A 1 8.56 -5.33 -11.01
CA MET A 1 9.09 -6.71 -10.85
C MET A 1 7.90 -7.67 -10.78
N PRO A 2 7.87 -8.78 -11.53
CA PRO A 2 6.78 -9.75 -11.47
C PRO A 2 6.83 -10.55 -10.16
N CYS A 3 5.64 -10.89 -9.62
CA CYS A 3 5.52 -11.74 -8.44
C CYS A 3 6.11 -13.14 -8.70
N LEU A 4 7.13 -13.54 -7.95
CA LEU A 4 7.65 -14.90 -7.95
C LEU A 4 6.79 -15.74 -6.98
N GLY A 5 5.84 -16.52 -7.51
CA GLY A 5 4.93 -17.36 -6.72
C GLY A 5 5.47 -18.78 -6.54
N GLY A 6 5.75 -19.17 -5.31
CA GLY A 6 6.04 -20.56 -4.93
C GLY A 6 5.20 -20.97 -3.71
N VAL A 7 4.65 -22.18 -3.74
CA VAL A 7 3.89 -22.80 -2.63
C VAL A 7 4.87 -23.24 -1.54
N ARG A 8 4.64 -22.91 -0.25
CA ARG A 8 5.50 -23.33 0.88
C ARG A 8 4.69 -23.78 2.10
N GLU A 9 5.06 -24.94 2.66
CA GLU A 9 4.65 -25.43 3.99
C GLU A 9 5.48 -24.77 5.11
N SER A 10 4.87 -24.52 6.27
CA SER A 10 5.36 -23.59 7.31
C SER A 10 6.33 -24.24 8.32
N SER A 11 7.48 -23.61 8.55
CA SER A 11 8.45 -23.89 9.62
C SER A 11 8.94 -22.57 10.24
N ASN A 12 9.58 -22.55 11.41
CA ASN A 12 9.94 -21.31 12.14
C ASN A 12 10.87 -20.31 11.38
N GLU A 13 11.47 -20.70 10.25
CA GLU A 13 12.16 -19.81 9.28
C GLU A 13 11.19 -18.92 8.47
N ASP A 14 9.89 -19.22 8.50
CA ASP A 14 8.81 -18.59 7.71
C ASP A 14 8.64 -17.09 7.98
N ILE A 15 8.96 -16.60 9.19
CA ILE A 15 8.83 -15.17 9.51
C ILE A 15 9.74 -14.31 8.62
N ARG A 16 10.88 -14.83 8.13
CA ARG A 16 11.81 -14.09 7.27
C ARG A 16 11.40 -14.06 5.79
N HIS A 17 10.34 -14.78 5.40
CA HIS A 17 9.90 -14.91 4.02
C HIS A 17 8.48 -14.39 3.76
N ARG A 18 7.79 -13.87 4.78
CA ARG A 18 6.46 -13.30 4.60
C ARG A 18 6.54 -11.94 3.93
N GLU A 19 5.60 -11.68 3.03
CA GLU A 19 5.54 -10.40 2.32
C GLU A 19 5.09 -9.29 3.28
N PRO A 20 5.83 -8.18 3.38
CA PRO A 20 5.40 -7.04 4.18
C PRO A 20 4.18 -6.37 3.54
N VAL A 21 3.20 -6.05 4.38
CA VAL A 21 2.02 -5.27 4.00
C VAL A 21 2.24 -3.84 4.47
N MET A 22 2.42 -2.94 3.51
CA MET A 22 2.69 -1.52 3.75
C MET A 22 1.43 -0.70 3.49
N LEU A 23 1.07 0.19 4.41
CA LEU A 23 0.05 1.21 4.21
C LEU A 23 0.70 2.52 3.77
N ASN A 24 0.52 2.90 2.51
CA ASN A 24 0.98 4.16 1.96
C ASN A 24 -0.07 5.23 2.20
N ILE A 25 0.33 6.36 2.78
CA ILE A 25 -0.56 7.49 3.10
C ILE A 25 -0.18 8.68 2.22
N TYR A 26 -1.20 9.32 1.65
CA TYR A 26 -1.09 10.50 0.80
C TYR A 26 -1.89 11.65 1.41
N ASP A 27 -1.31 12.85 1.35
CA ASP A 27 -2.06 14.09 1.56
C ASP A 27 -2.92 14.35 0.33
N LEU A 28 -4.24 14.52 0.50
CA LEU A 28 -5.14 14.98 -0.55
C LEU A 28 -5.39 16.50 -0.53
N SER A 29 -5.02 17.15 0.57
CA SER A 29 -5.20 18.58 0.77
C SER A 29 -3.91 19.22 1.27
N THR A 30 -3.52 20.33 0.65
CA THR A 30 -2.41 21.17 1.09
C THR A 30 -2.65 21.76 2.48
N SER A 31 -3.91 21.84 2.93
CA SER A 31 -4.25 22.31 4.28
C SER A 31 -3.76 21.36 5.38
N ASN A 32 -3.47 20.09 5.06
CA ASN A 32 -2.98 19.10 6.02
C ASN A 32 -1.70 19.56 6.73
N ASP A 33 -0.88 20.39 6.09
CA ASP A 33 0.36 20.91 6.69
C ASP A 33 0.08 21.79 7.92
N TYR A 34 -1.11 22.40 7.99
CA TYR A 34 -1.55 23.24 9.11
C TYR A 34 -2.54 22.53 10.03
N THR A 35 -3.39 21.64 9.50
CA THR A 35 -4.45 20.98 10.29
C THR A 35 -3.97 19.71 10.99
N PHE A 36 -2.92 19.04 10.47
CA PHE A 36 -2.41 17.79 11.04
C PHE A 36 -1.98 17.91 12.51
N PRO A 37 -1.28 18.97 12.95
CA PRO A 37 -0.95 19.16 14.37
C PRO A 37 -2.17 19.26 15.28
N LEU A 38 -3.33 19.66 14.73
CA LEU A 38 -4.61 19.73 15.45
C LEU A 38 -5.37 18.38 15.41
N GLY A 39 -4.77 17.34 14.82
CA GLY A 39 -5.37 16.02 14.70
C GLY A 39 -6.37 15.87 13.55
N VAL A 40 -6.43 16.84 12.61
CA VAL A 40 -7.40 16.85 11.51
C VAL A 40 -6.70 16.87 10.15
N GLY A 41 -7.23 16.16 9.16
CA GLY A 41 -6.74 16.23 7.78
C GLY A 41 -7.49 15.31 6.82
N VAL A 42 -7.28 15.53 5.52
CA VAL A 42 -7.85 14.72 4.44
C VAL A 42 -6.75 13.86 3.85
N PHE A 43 -6.82 12.56 4.12
CA PHE A 43 -5.81 11.60 3.69
C PHE A 43 -6.43 10.53 2.80
N HIS A 44 -5.64 10.04 1.86
CA HIS A 44 -5.92 8.80 1.15
C HIS A 44 -4.88 7.75 1.52
N SER A 45 -5.25 6.48 1.42
CA SER A 45 -4.31 5.39 1.66
C SER A 45 -4.46 4.26 0.66
N GLY A 46 -3.32 3.70 0.27
CA GLY A 46 -3.23 2.46 -0.51
C GLY A 46 -2.49 1.37 0.26
N VAL A 47 -2.88 0.12 0.04
CA VAL A 47 -2.19 -1.06 0.57
C VAL A 47 -1.20 -1.58 -0.45
N GLN A 48 0.07 -1.61 -0.08
CA GLN A 48 1.16 -2.12 -0.90
C GLN A 48 1.65 -3.48 -0.40
N MET A 49 1.74 -4.42 -1.33
CA MET A 49 2.35 -5.73 -1.16
C MET A 49 2.76 -6.28 -2.53
N TYR A 50 3.78 -7.11 -2.58
CA TYR A 50 4.30 -7.70 -3.81
C TYR A 50 4.64 -6.67 -4.90
N GLY A 51 5.14 -5.50 -4.48
CA GLY A 51 5.54 -4.41 -5.37
C GLY A 51 4.39 -3.72 -6.11
N ARG A 52 3.13 -3.98 -5.73
CA ARG A 52 1.95 -3.28 -6.23
C ARG A 52 1.22 -2.61 -5.08
N GLU A 53 0.68 -1.44 -5.38
CA GLU A 53 -0.22 -0.75 -4.47
C GLU A 53 -1.66 -0.87 -4.97
N TYR A 54 -2.57 -1.07 -4.04
CA TYR A 54 -3.98 -1.28 -4.25
C TYR A 54 -4.74 -0.23 -3.42
N ALA A 55 -5.60 0.52 -4.09
CA ALA A 55 -6.43 1.52 -3.45
C ALA A 55 -7.87 1.37 -3.93
N PHE A 56 -8.82 1.47 -2.99
CA PHE A 56 -10.23 1.53 -3.33
C PHE A 56 -10.59 2.99 -3.66
N LEU A 57 -10.88 3.24 -4.93
CA LEU A 57 -11.32 4.52 -5.47
C LEU A 57 -12.58 4.28 -6.31
N ALA A 58 -13.24 5.34 -6.78
CA ALA A 58 -14.37 5.22 -7.70
C ALA A 58 -14.03 4.45 -9.01
N ILE A 59 -12.72 4.29 -9.26
CA ILE A 59 -12.14 3.35 -10.22
C ILE A 59 -11.22 2.41 -9.45
N ASN A 60 -11.36 1.09 -9.59
CA ASN A 60 -10.41 0.15 -8.97
C ASN A 60 -9.04 0.31 -9.62
N LEU A 61 -8.06 0.85 -8.88
CA LEU A 61 -6.75 1.20 -9.41
C LEU A 61 -5.63 0.41 -8.73
N SER A 62 -4.74 -0.16 -9.55
CA SER A 62 -3.45 -0.69 -9.11
C SER A 62 -2.35 0.16 -9.72
N ILE A 63 -1.61 0.86 -8.87
CA ILE A 63 -0.59 1.84 -9.27
C ILE A 63 0.81 1.41 -8.85
N HIS A 64 1.83 2.07 -9.40
CA HIS A 64 3.17 1.94 -8.85
C HIS A 64 3.20 2.51 -7.43
N PRO A 65 3.84 1.81 -6.48
CA PRO A 65 3.83 2.25 -5.11
C PRO A 65 4.40 3.65 -4.93
N ARG A 66 3.69 4.50 -4.20
CA ARG A 66 4.09 5.89 -3.92
C ARG A 66 4.16 6.79 -5.16
N ASN A 67 3.61 6.35 -6.29
CA ASN A 67 3.58 7.12 -7.52
C ASN A 67 2.26 7.88 -7.73
N GLY A 68 1.51 8.11 -6.65
CA GLY A 68 0.20 8.76 -6.69
C GLY A 68 0.22 10.13 -7.38
N GLN A 69 1.28 10.92 -7.23
CA GLN A 69 1.32 12.24 -7.86
C GLN A 69 1.36 12.18 -9.40
N GLU A 70 2.11 11.22 -9.95
CA GLU A 70 2.23 11.03 -11.40
C GLU A 70 1.01 10.30 -11.98
N GLU A 71 0.44 9.34 -11.26
CA GLU A 71 -0.65 8.49 -11.76
C GLU A 71 -2.07 9.01 -11.42
N LEU A 72 -2.22 9.81 -10.36
CA LEU A 72 -3.51 10.31 -9.86
C LEU A 72 -3.61 11.86 -9.81
N GLY A 73 -2.49 12.57 -10.02
CA GLY A 73 -2.42 14.03 -10.11
C GLY A 73 -1.80 14.71 -8.89
N GLU A 74 -1.52 16.01 -9.04
CA GLU A 74 -0.70 16.80 -8.09
C GLU A 74 -1.21 16.80 -6.65
N HIS A 75 -2.50 16.56 -6.45
CA HIS A 75 -3.11 16.50 -5.12
C HIS A 75 -2.83 15.19 -4.39
N PHE A 76 -2.24 14.17 -5.00
CA PHE A 76 -1.88 12.90 -4.33
C PHE A 76 -0.43 12.90 -3.88
N ARG A 77 -0.10 13.74 -2.88
CA ARG A 77 1.27 13.88 -2.37
C ARG A 77 1.59 12.77 -1.37
N PHE A 78 2.60 11.94 -1.65
CA PHE A 78 3.04 10.90 -0.73
C PHE A 78 3.52 11.51 0.60
N ARG A 79 2.99 11.00 1.72
CA ARG A 79 3.37 11.44 3.07
C ARG A 79 4.29 10.43 3.74
N LYS A 80 3.84 9.18 3.91
CA LYS A 80 4.61 8.14 4.59
C LYS A 80 4.07 6.76 4.29
N SER A 81 4.89 5.75 4.59
CA SER A 81 4.48 4.34 4.61
C SER A 81 4.51 3.82 6.05
N ILE A 82 3.51 3.03 6.44
CA ILE A 82 3.43 2.36 7.73
C ILE A 82 3.44 0.84 7.48
N LEU A 83 4.35 0.10 8.11
CA LEU A 83 4.28 -1.36 8.11
C LEU A 83 3.07 -1.80 8.95
N LEU A 84 2.09 -2.42 8.33
CA LEU A 84 0.94 -3.00 9.04
C LEU A 84 1.28 -4.37 9.63
N GLY A 85 2.12 -5.13 8.93
CA GLY A 85 2.51 -6.47 9.32
C GLY A 85 2.96 -7.28 8.11
N TYR A 86 2.79 -8.59 8.20
CA TYR A 86 3.22 -9.54 7.19
C TYR A 86 2.08 -10.48 6.84
N THR A 87 1.93 -10.81 5.56
CA THR A 87 0.89 -11.73 5.08
C THR A 87 1.46 -13.11 4.77
N ASN A 88 0.64 -14.14 4.99
CA ASN A 88 0.88 -15.50 4.55
C ASN A 88 0.26 -15.79 3.17
N PHE A 89 -0.53 -14.87 2.62
CA PHE A 89 -1.07 -15.01 1.27
C PHE A 89 0.02 -14.81 0.23
N THR A 90 0.07 -15.72 -0.73
CA THR A 90 0.85 -15.57 -1.96
C THR A 90 0.30 -14.44 -2.83
N CYS A 91 1.10 -13.91 -3.75
CA CYS A 91 0.63 -12.91 -4.71
C CYS A 91 -0.58 -13.40 -5.56
N ALA A 92 -0.69 -14.71 -5.82
CA ALA A 92 -1.84 -15.27 -6.55
C ALA A 92 -3.12 -15.26 -5.70
N GLU A 93 -3.01 -15.55 -4.41
CA GLU A 93 -4.14 -15.48 -3.47
C GLU A 93 -4.58 -14.04 -3.26
N VAL A 94 -3.64 -13.10 -3.11
CA VAL A 94 -3.93 -11.66 -3.05
C VAL A 94 -4.74 -11.22 -4.27
N LYS A 95 -4.30 -11.58 -5.48
CA LYS A 95 -5.01 -11.24 -6.74
C LYS A 95 -6.39 -11.87 -6.88
N ARG A 96 -6.73 -12.91 -6.10
CA ARG A 96 -8.06 -13.52 -6.10
C ARG A 96 -9.04 -12.80 -5.17
N VAL A 97 -8.51 -12.09 -4.16
CA VAL A 97 -9.31 -11.42 -3.13
C VAL A 97 -9.62 -9.97 -3.50
N ILE A 98 -8.73 -9.33 -4.26
CA ILE A 98 -8.89 -7.97 -4.77
C ILE A 98 -9.63 -8.00 -6.11
#